data_AF-A0A1W9QUZ2-F1
#
_entry.id   AF-A0A1W9QUZ2-F1
#
_cell.length_a   1.000
_cell.length_b   1.000
_cell.length_c   1.000
_cell.angle_alpha   90.00
_cell.angle_beta   90.00
_cell.angle_gamma   90.00
#
_symmetry.space_group_name_H-M   'P 1'
#
loop_
_entity.id
_entity.type
_entity.pdbx_description
1 polymer ?
#
loop_
_entity_poly.entity_id
_entity_poly.type
_entity_poly.pdbx_seq_one_letter_code
_entity_poly.pdbx_strand_id
1 'polypeptide(L)'
;MKALIILAILATLTIIFFQYTRSKDLKKLLIALGSFGLIVSLGVIGNLTRQVIPLFLAHIVLMIAAWGGLILYLIRDRYYWWVIFSPVVTIGLFLLLELLTGSGHEIR
;
A
#
# COMPACT_ATOMS: atom_id res chain seq x y z
N MET A 1 10.77 -13.18 9.63
CA MET A 1 10.12 -11.89 9.26
C MET A 1 9.59 -11.88 7.83
N LYS A 2 10.40 -12.19 6.80
CA LYS A 2 9.94 -12.21 5.39
C LYS A 2 8.77 -13.19 5.13
N ALA A 3 8.77 -14.34 5.80
CA ALA A 3 7.69 -15.33 5.69
C ALA A 3 6.31 -14.80 6.08
N LEU A 4 6.21 -13.93 7.10
CA LEU A 4 4.93 -13.35 7.53
C LEU A 4 4.34 -12.42 6.46
N ILE A 5 5.19 -11.63 5.81
CA ILE A 5 4.77 -10.75 4.71
C ILE A 5 4.26 -11.59 3.54
N ILE A 6 4.99 -12.65 3.18
CA ILE A 6 4.58 -13.57 2.11
C ILE A 6 3.23 -14.22 2.46
N LEU A 7 3.05 -14.69 3.70
CA LEU A 7 1.79 -15.26 4.16
C LEU A 7 0.64 -14.24 4.10
N ALA A 8 0.86 -12.99 4.49
CA ALA A 8 -0.15 -11.93 4.40
C ALA A 8 -0.55 -11.64 2.94
N ILE A 9 0.43 -11.62 2.03
CA ILE A 9 0.21 -11.46 0.59
C ILE A 9 -0.64 -12.62 0.04
N LEU A 10 -0.25 -13.86 0.33
CA LEU A 10 -0.96 -15.06 -0.11
C LEU A 10 -2.38 -15.11 0.46
N ALA A 11 -2.56 -14.84 1.75
CA ALA A 11 -3.87 -14.79 2.38
C ALA A 11 -4.78 -13.75 1.72
N THR A 12 -4.26 -12.56 1.42
CA THR A 12 -5.04 -11.50 0.76
C THR A 12 -5.44 -11.90 -0.66
N LEU A 13 -4.53 -12.52 -1.42
CA LEU A 13 -4.85 -13.09 -2.73
C LEU A 13 -5.94 -14.16 -2.64
N THR A 14 -5.84 -15.09 -1.69
CA THR A 14 -6.86 -16.12 -1.47
C THR A 14 -8.22 -15.49 -1.16
N ILE A 15 -8.28 -14.46 -0.32
CA ILE A 15 -9.55 -13.77 0.01
C ILE A 15 -10.14 -13.11 -1.25
N ILE A 16 -9.32 -12.43 -2.06
CA ILE A 16 -9.77 -11.79 -3.30
C ILE A 16 -10.36 -12.84 -4.26
N PHE A 17 -9.67 -13.96 -4.48
CA PHE A 17 -10.14 -15.03 -5.35
C PHE A 17 -11.39 -15.74 -4.80
N PHE A 18 -11.46 -15.99 -3.49
CA PHE A 18 -12.64 -16.58 -2.85
C PHE A 18 -13.87 -15.67 -2.97
N GLN A 19 -13.68 -14.36 -2.87
CA GLN A 19 -14.77 -13.43 -3.07
C GLN A 19 -15.24 -13.41 -4.54
N TYR A 20 -14.31 -13.48 -5.49
CA TYR A 20 -14.67 -13.59 -6.90
C TYR A 20 -15.40 -14.91 -7.21
N THR A 21 -15.00 -16.04 -6.62
CA THR A 21 -15.70 -17.30 -6.87
C THR A 21 -17.14 -17.27 -6.37
N ARG A 22 -17.41 -16.56 -5.26
CA ARG A 22 -18.75 -16.38 -4.69
C ARG A 22 -19.62 -15.36 -5.44
N SER A 23 -19.06 -14.23 -5.84
CA SER A 23 -19.81 -13.13 -6.48
C SER A 23 -19.82 -13.17 -8.00
N LYS A 24 -18.81 -13.81 -8.61
CA LYS A 24 -18.50 -13.79 -10.05
C LYS A 24 -18.35 -12.39 -10.64
N ASP A 25 -18.08 -11.38 -9.80
CA ASP A 25 -17.90 -10.00 -10.24
C ASP A 25 -16.45 -9.74 -10.70
N LEU A 26 -16.25 -9.69 -12.02
CA LEU A 26 -14.97 -9.39 -12.64
C LEU A 26 -14.49 -7.97 -12.37
N LYS A 27 -15.39 -6.98 -12.28
CA LYS A 27 -14.99 -5.58 -12.02
C LYS A 27 -14.42 -5.47 -10.63
N LYS A 28 -15.09 -6.08 -9.65
CA LYS A 28 -14.62 -6.10 -8.26
C LYS A 28 -13.26 -6.80 -8.14
N LEU A 29 -13.08 -7.93 -8.84
CA LEU A 29 -11.82 -8.66 -8.90
C LEU A 29 -10.68 -7.78 -9.44
N LEU A 30 -10.86 -7.11 -10.58
CA LEU A 30 -9.83 -6.27 -11.19
C LEU A 30 -9.45 -5.08 -10.30
N ILE A 31 -10.44 -4.42 -9.70
CA ILE A 31 -10.19 -3.31 -8.76
C ILE A 31 -9.41 -3.82 -7.55
N ALA A 32 -9.79 -4.97 -6.98
CA ALA A 32 -9.11 -5.55 -5.83
C ALA A 32 -7.67 -5.95 -6.15
N LEU A 33 -7.44 -6.64 -7.28
CA LEU A 33 -6.10 -7.03 -7.71
C LEU A 33 -5.23 -5.82 -8.05
N GLY A 34 -5.76 -4.82 -8.73
CA GLY A 34 -5.04 -3.59 -9.05
C GLY A 34 -4.65 -2.81 -7.79
N SER A 35 -5.58 -2.67 -6.86
CA SER A 35 -5.33 -2.02 -5.55
C SER A 35 -4.31 -2.80 -4.73
N PHE A 36 -4.42 -4.13 -4.70
CA PHE A 36 -3.50 -4.99 -3.99
C PHE A 36 -2.09 -4.91 -4.57
N GLY A 37 -1.96 -5.01 -5.90
CA GLY A 37 -0.68 -4.87 -6.60
C GLY A 37 -0.04 -3.51 -6.30
N LEU A 38 -0.82 -2.43 -6.38
CA LEU A 38 -0.37 -1.10 -6.02
C LEU A 38 0.13 -1.03 -4.57
N ILE A 39 -0.63 -1.53 -3.59
CA ILE A 39 -0.23 -1.53 -2.18
C ILE A 39 1.10 -2.27 -2.02
N VAL A 40 1.24 -3.47 -2.60
CA VAL A 40 2.49 -4.24 -2.53
C VAL A 40 3.65 -3.45 -3.15
N SER A 41 3.46 -2.85 -4.32
CA SER A 41 4.47 -2.01 -4.97
C SER A 41 4.86 -0.81 -4.10
N LEU A 42 3.88 -0.12 -3.50
CA LEU A 42 4.13 1.01 -2.60
C LEU A 42 4.89 0.56 -1.35
N GLY A 43 4.62 -0.64 -0.81
CA GLY A 43 5.38 -1.19 0.31
C GLY A 43 6.85 -1.42 -0.01
N VAL A 44 7.18 -1.77 -1.26
CA VAL A 44 8.58 -1.90 -1.72
C VAL A 44 9.20 -0.52 -1.96
N ILE A 45 8.52 0.36 -2.71
CA ILE A 45 9.02 1.70 -3.06
C ILE A 45 9.14 2.59 -1.82
N GLY A 46 8.26 2.43 -0.83
CA GLY A 46 8.28 3.17 0.44
C GLY A 46 9.58 3.02 1.21
N ASN A 47 10.39 2.00 0.90
CA ASN A 47 11.74 1.84 1.42
C ASN A 47 12.65 3.06 1.14
N LEU A 48 12.39 3.82 0.07
CA LEU A 48 13.10 5.06 -0.25
C LEU A 48 12.96 6.10 0.85
N THR A 49 11.80 6.15 1.51
CA THR A 49 11.50 7.15 2.55
C THR A 49 12.23 6.90 3.87
N ARG A 50 12.98 5.78 4.01
CA ARG A 50 13.68 5.40 5.26
C ARG A 50 14.68 6.43 5.78
N GLN A 51 15.23 7.27 4.89
CA GLN A 51 16.15 8.33 5.28
C GLN A 51 15.47 9.40 6.15
N VAL A 52 14.15 9.56 6.01
CA VAL A 52 13.33 10.49 6.80
C VAL A 52 12.42 9.68 7.72
N ILE A 53 12.92 9.31 8.91
CA ILE A 53 12.25 8.38 9.85
C ILE A 53 10.78 8.75 10.12
N PRO A 54 10.40 10.02 10.40
CA PRO A 54 9.00 10.36 10.64
C PRO A 54 8.09 10.07 9.44
N LEU A 55 8.61 10.32 8.22
CA LEU A 55 7.89 10.08 6.97
C LEU A 55 7.77 8.59 6.68
N PHE A 56 8.81 7.81 6.96
CA PHE A 56 8.78 6.36 6.85
C PHE A 56 7.77 5.72 7.81
N LEU A 57 7.69 6.18 9.06
CA LEU A 57 6.68 5.72 10.01
C LEU A 57 5.27 6.07 9.54
N ALA A 58 5.06 7.28 9.04
CA ALA A 58 3.79 7.67 8.43
C ALA A 58 3.44 6.76 7.24
N HIS A 59 4.42 6.44 6.38
CA HIS A 59 4.24 5.52 5.26
C HIS A 59 3.78 4.13 5.72
N ILE A 60 4.40 3.55 6.76
CA ILE A 60 4.01 2.26 7.32
C ILE A 60 2.56 2.29 7.84
N VAL A 61 2.17 3.33 8.58
CA VAL A 61 0.81 3.48 9.11
C VAL A 61 -0.20 3.56 7.97
N LEU A 62 0.08 4.37 6.95
CA LEU A 62 -0.78 4.50 5.78
C LEU A 62 -0.85 3.20 4.97
N MET A 63 0.24 2.42 4.91
CA MET A 63 0.25 1.10 4.28
C MET A 63 -0.68 0.11 4.99
N ILE A 64 -0.67 0.10 6.32
CA ILE A 64 -1.60 -0.71 7.12
C ILE A 64 -3.05 -0.24 6.88
N ALA A 65 -3.27 1.07 6.86
CA ALA A 65 -4.59 1.64 6.57
C ALA A 65 -5.08 1.29 5.15
N ALA A 66 -4.22 1.37 4.14
CA ALA A 66 -4.53 1.00 2.75
C ALA A 66 -4.91 -0.48 2.64
N TRP A 67 -4.17 -1.36 3.33
CA TRP A 67 -4.49 -2.79 3.40
C TRP A 67 -5.86 -3.03 4.07
N GLY A 68 -6.12 -2.35 5.20
CA GLY A 68 -7.42 -2.39 5.87
C GLY A 68 -8.55 -1.85 5.00
N GLY A 69 -8.30 -0.79 4.23
CA GLY A 69 -9.23 -0.21 3.26
C GLY A 69 -9.58 -1.19 2.13
N LEU A 70 -8.60 -1.95 1.64
CA LEU A 70 -8.84 -3.03 0.67
C LEU A 70 -9.73 -4.12 1.27
N ILE A 71 -9.45 -4.58 2.50
CA ILE A 71 -10.30 -5.58 3.17
C ILE A 71 -11.73 -5.05 3.38
N LEU A 72 -11.88 -3.79 3.78
CA LEU A 72 -13.20 -3.15 3.90
C LEU A 72 -13.93 -3.06 2.57
N TYR A 73 -13.23 -2.76 1.47
CA TYR A 73 -13.82 -2.78 0.14
C TYR A 73 -14.31 -4.18 -0.23
N LEU A 74 -13.53 -5.23 0.07
CA LEU A 74 -13.96 -6.60 -0.15
C LEU A 74 -15.23 -6.89 0.65
N ILE A 75 -15.29 -6.56 1.94
CA ILE A 75 -16.44 -6.92 2.80
C ILE A 75 -17.69 -6.08 2.55
N ARG A 76 -17.54 -4.77 2.32
CA ARG A 76 -18.65 -3.79 2.31
C ARG A 76 -18.93 -3.14 0.96
N ASP A 77 -18.23 -3.54 -0.10
CA ASP A 77 -18.37 -2.98 -1.45
C ASP A 77 -18.12 -1.47 -1.55
N ARG A 78 -17.52 -0.86 -0.52
CA ARG A 78 -17.24 0.58 -0.44
C ARG A 78 -15.77 0.85 -0.67
N TYR A 79 -15.45 1.41 -1.84
CA TYR A 79 -14.09 1.70 -2.25
C TYR A 79 -13.64 3.09 -1.79
N TYR A 80 -12.89 3.14 -0.68
CA TYR A 80 -12.32 4.40 -0.17
C TYR A 80 -10.96 4.65 -0.80
N TRP A 81 -10.97 5.17 -2.03
CA TRP A 81 -9.75 5.41 -2.79
C TRP A 81 -8.74 6.29 -2.05
N TRP A 82 -9.20 7.32 -1.33
CA TRP A 82 -8.33 8.19 -0.52
C TRP A 82 -7.49 7.42 0.51
N VAL A 83 -8.02 6.34 1.07
CA VAL A 83 -7.30 5.49 2.05
C VAL A 83 -6.32 4.55 1.35
N ILE A 84 -6.70 4.02 0.18
CA ILE A 84 -5.85 3.09 -0.58
C ILE A 84 -4.65 3.81 -1.20
N PHE A 85 -4.85 5.03 -1.71
CA PHE A 85 -3.81 5.83 -2.35
C PHE A 85 -3.05 6.75 -1.39
N SER A 86 -3.44 6.86 -0.11
CA SER A 86 -2.74 7.71 0.85
C SER A 86 -1.23 7.44 0.99
N PRO A 87 -0.70 6.20 0.90
CA PRO A 87 0.75 5.98 0.98
C PRO A 87 1.52 6.68 -0.16
N VAL A 88 0.89 6.93 -1.31
CA VAL A 88 1.52 7.68 -2.42
C VAL A 88 1.94 9.09 -1.97
N VAL A 89 1.14 9.72 -1.11
CA VAL A 89 1.42 11.08 -0.60
C VAL A 89 2.77 11.13 0.09
N THR A 90 3.11 10.11 0.90
CA THR A 90 4.39 10.09 1.61
C THR A 90 5.60 9.92 0.67
N ILE A 91 5.44 9.22 -0.45
CA ILE A 91 6.49 9.13 -1.48
C ILE A 91 6.64 10.48 -2.19
N GLY A 92 5.52 11.12 -2.55
CA GLY A 92 5.55 12.45 -3.17
C GLY A 92 6.19 13.50 -2.25
N LEU A 93 5.86 13.47 -0.96
CA LEU A 93 6.48 14.33 0.05
C LEU A 93 7.98 14.05 0.18
N PHE A 94 8.39 12.79 0.15
CA PHE A 94 9.81 12.43 0.20
C PHE A 94 10.58 13.04 -0.99
N LEU A 95 10.07 12.85 -2.20
CA LEU A 95 10.70 13.41 -3.42
C LEU A 95 10.74 14.94 -3.40
N LEU A 96 9.69 15.58 -2.86
CA LEU A 96 9.64 17.04 -2.72
C LEU A 96 10.66 17.53 -1.70
N LEU A 97 10.82 16.84 -0.57
CA LEU A 97 11.86 17.17 0.42
C LEU A 97 13.25 17.00 -0.20
N GLU A 98 13.52 15.89 -0.87
CA GLU A 98 14.79 15.61 -1.54
C GLU A 98 15.14 16.67 -2.59
N LEU A 99 14.14 17.13 -3.35
CA LEU A 99 14.29 18.22 -4.32
C LEU A 99 14.63 19.56 -3.65
N LEU A 100 14.01 19.88 -2.51
CA LEU A 100 14.19 21.16 -1.83
C LEU A 100 15.46 21.24 -0.97
N THR A 101 15.85 20.12 -0.33
CA THR A 101 17.01 20.07 0.56
C THR A 101 18.28 19.60 -0.13
N GLY A 102 18.18 19.11 -1.37
CA GLY A 102 19.27 18.45 -2.09
C GLY A 102 19.60 17.07 -1.50
N SER A 103 20.40 16.28 -2.23
CA SER A 103 20.83 14.92 -1.85
C SER A 103 21.82 14.86 -0.67
N GLY A 104 21.83 15.88 0.19
CA GLY A 104 22.80 16.09 1.28
C GLY A 104 22.59 15.18 2.51
N HIS A 105 22.07 13.97 2.34
CA HIS A 105 22.08 12.94 3.39
C HIS A 105 23.39 12.13 3.38
N GLU A 106 24.31 12.39 2.45
CA GLU A 106 25.73 12.13 2.65
C GLU A 106 26.35 13.33 3.36
N ILE A 107 26.49 13.23 4.68
CA ILE A 107 27.54 13.78 5.57
C ILE A 107 26.91 13.80 6.98
N ARG A 108 26.97 12.66 7.67
CA ARG A 108 27.64 12.55 8.98
C ARG A 108 27.74 11.09 9.42
#